data_AF-A0A937WH21-F1
#
_entry.id   AF-A0A937WH21-F1
#
_cell.length_a   1.000
_cell.length_b   1.000
_cell.length_c   1.000
_cell.angle_alpha   90.00
_cell.angle_beta   90.00
_cell.angle_gamma   90.00
#
_symmetry.space_group_name_H-M   'P 1'
#
loop_
_entity.id
_entity.type
_entity.pdbx_description
1 polymer ?
#
loop_
_entity_poly.entity_id
_entity_poly.type
_entity_poly.pdbx_seq_one_letter_code
_entity_poly.pdbx_strand_id
1 'polypeptide(L)'
;MTLTILAIKIYFWQYENGQILARPLCRIIYTIPISLQYHENSTAMRAYFSGDIFTLPNIKIINRDGSVHAEGFNLMKEFIQKRMFLEYIEEDALEKAILMSGGILREMGTIMRFACRKAIVRKEDKISLRTIESVISDMLNEHQKSLSKADYEILAQKAKDKRLERDERLRDLLHNLKVLEYRNDESWCDVNPIIKPLVIIKPLVVEE
;
A
#
# COMPACT_ATOMS: atom_id res chain seq x y z
N MET A 1 18.99 29.89 -14.78
CA MET A 1 18.72 28.56 -15.36
C MET A 1 17.71 27.87 -14.46
N THR A 2 16.42 27.97 -14.80
CA THR A 2 15.32 27.44 -13.98
C THR A 2 15.35 25.91 -14.06
N LEU A 3 15.55 25.24 -12.93
CA LEU A 3 15.52 23.77 -12.86
C LEU A 3 14.08 23.30 -13.01
N THR A 4 13.69 22.91 -14.22
CA THR A 4 12.42 22.19 -14.43
C THR A 4 12.68 20.71 -14.14
N ILE A 5 12.14 20.23 -13.01
CA ILE A 5 12.12 18.80 -12.68
C ILE A 5 10.83 18.21 -13.25
N LEU A 6 10.96 17.22 -14.13
CA LEU A 6 9.81 16.46 -14.64
C LEU A 6 9.66 15.18 -13.82
N ALA A 7 8.44 14.89 -13.34
CA ALA A 7 8.12 13.64 -12.66
C ALA A 7 7.28 12.75 -13.58
N ILE A 8 7.79 11.56 -13.92
CA ILE A 8 7.10 10.61 -14.80
C ILE A 8 6.85 9.32 -14.04
N LYS A 9 5.60 8.85 -14.08
CA LYS A 9 5.21 7.55 -13.57
C LYS A 9 5.24 6.53 -14.69
N ILE A 10 6.08 5.50 -14.53
CA ILE A 10 6.24 4.43 -15.51
C ILE A 10 5.29 3.28 -15.15
N TYR A 11 4.54 2.80 -16.12
CA TYR A 11 3.70 1.60 -16.03
C TYR A 11 4.29 0.46 -16.86
N PHE A 12 3.86 -0.79 -16.60
CA PHE A 12 4.35 -2.01 -17.25
C PHE A 12 4.46 -1.89 -18.79
N TRP A 13 3.54 -1.19 -19.46
CA TRP A 13 3.54 -0.99 -20.92
C TRP A 13 4.69 -0.15 -21.48
N GLN A 14 5.46 0.55 -20.66
CA GLN A 14 6.61 1.37 -21.09
C GLN A 14 7.95 0.62 -20.95
N TYR A 15 7.90 -0.67 -20.59
CA TYR A 15 9.05 -1.52 -20.27
C TYR A 15 9.98 -1.81 -21.45
N GLU A 16 9.42 -2.14 -22.62
CA GLU A 16 10.20 -2.56 -23.79
C GLU A 16 11.10 -1.45 -24.36
N ASN A 17 10.88 -0.21 -23.89
CA ASN A 17 11.53 0.99 -24.39
C ASN A 17 12.28 1.76 -23.30
N GLY A 18 12.79 1.09 -22.26
CA GLY A 18 13.52 1.74 -21.15
C GLY A 18 14.65 2.67 -21.61
N GLN A 19 15.32 2.36 -22.72
CA GLN A 19 16.32 3.23 -23.34
C GLN A 19 15.76 4.57 -23.81
N ILE A 20 14.52 4.61 -24.31
CA ILE A 20 13.84 5.84 -24.75
C ILE A 20 13.64 6.79 -23.56
N LEU A 21 13.34 6.24 -22.38
CA LEU A 21 13.18 7.02 -21.15
C LEU A 21 14.51 7.65 -20.69
N ALA A 22 15.67 7.09 -21.06
CA ALA A 22 16.97 7.66 -20.73
C ALA A 22 17.47 8.73 -21.73
N ARG A 23 16.78 8.93 -22.88
CA ARG A 23 17.22 9.87 -23.94
C ARG A 23 17.04 11.36 -23.65
N PRO A 24 15.98 11.83 -22.94
CA PRO A 24 15.81 13.26 -22.71
C PRO A 24 17.01 13.89 -21.99
N LEU A 25 17.53 14.99 -22.53
CA LEU A 25 18.67 15.73 -21.96
C LEU A 25 18.22 16.69 -20.83
N CYS A 26 17.48 16.18 -19.85
CA CYS A 26 17.03 16.94 -18.68
C CYS A 26 16.98 16.07 -17.41
N ARG A 27 16.82 16.70 -16.25
CA ARG A 27 16.70 15.99 -14.97
C ARG A 27 15.27 15.50 -14.79
N ILE A 28 15.09 14.18 -14.71
CA ILE A 28 13.78 13.53 -14.57
C ILE A 28 13.80 12.67 -13.31
N ILE A 29 12.73 12.75 -12.51
CA ILE A 29 12.47 11.80 -11.42
C ILE A 29 11.51 10.74 -11.95
N TYR A 30 12.01 9.51 -12.05
CA TYR A 30 11.21 8.35 -12.41
C TYR A 30 10.65 7.68 -11.16
N THR A 31 9.34 7.44 -11.17
CA THR A 31 8.70 6.61 -10.16
C THR A 31 8.23 5.31 -10.81
N ILE A 32 8.61 4.18 -10.22
CA ILE A 32 8.19 2.85 -10.64
C ILE A 32 7.42 2.16 -9.50
N PRO A 33 6.44 1.29 -9.81
CA PRO A 33 5.83 0.42 -8.81
C PRO A 33 6.87 -0.46 -8.13
N ILE A 34 6.71 -0.69 -6.81
CA ILE A 34 7.59 -1.57 -6.04
C ILE A 34 7.63 -2.99 -6.62
N SER A 35 6.51 -3.44 -7.19
CA SER A 35 6.37 -4.74 -7.85
C SER A 35 7.37 -4.96 -8.99
N LEU A 36 7.82 -3.89 -9.67
CA LEU A 36 8.83 -3.98 -10.74
C LEU A 36 10.21 -4.38 -10.23
N GLN A 37 10.52 -4.18 -8.94
CA GLN A 37 11.78 -4.66 -8.36
C GLN A 37 11.87 -6.19 -8.34
N TYR A 38 10.72 -6.87 -8.32
CA TYR A 38 10.62 -8.33 -8.30
C TYR A 38 10.51 -8.95 -9.69
N HIS A 39 10.41 -8.14 -10.74
CA HIS A 39 10.38 -8.63 -12.12
C HIS A 39 11.69 -9.34 -12.47
N GLU A 40 11.62 -10.38 -13.30
CA GLU A 40 12.78 -11.13 -13.79
C GLU A 40 13.85 -10.21 -14.40
N ASN A 41 13.42 -9.28 -15.23
CA ASN A 41 14.28 -8.32 -15.92
C ASN A 41 14.63 -7.07 -15.08
N SER A 42 14.39 -7.09 -13.76
CA SER A 42 14.65 -5.93 -12.89
C SER A 42 16.08 -5.43 -12.97
N THR A 43 17.07 -6.30 -13.09
CA THR A 43 18.49 -5.90 -13.22
C THR A 43 18.76 -5.18 -14.54
N ALA A 44 18.23 -5.69 -15.65
CA ALA A 44 18.36 -5.04 -16.96
C ALA A 44 17.65 -3.67 -16.97
N MET A 45 16.48 -3.57 -16.33
CA MET A 45 15.77 -2.29 -16.18
C MET A 45 16.61 -1.27 -15.43
N ARG A 46 17.22 -1.67 -14.30
CA ARG A 46 18.07 -0.78 -13.52
C ARG A 46 19.27 -0.27 -14.32
N ALA A 47 19.83 -1.09 -15.22
CA ALA A 47 20.96 -0.70 -16.04
C ALA A 47 20.67 0.46 -17.01
N TYR A 48 19.41 0.70 -17.38
CA TYR A 48 19.04 1.84 -18.23
C TYR A 48 19.07 3.19 -17.49
N PHE A 49 19.04 3.18 -16.16
CA PHE A 49 19.01 4.39 -15.35
C PHE A 49 20.35 4.54 -14.63
N SER A 50 21.14 5.53 -15.03
CA SER A 50 22.50 5.76 -14.51
C SER A 50 22.54 6.42 -13.12
N GLY A 51 21.42 6.52 -12.42
CA GLY A 51 21.28 7.25 -11.17
C GLY A 51 20.95 6.35 -9.98
N ASP A 52 21.08 6.91 -8.77
CA ASP A 52 20.75 6.21 -7.53
C ASP A 52 19.27 5.82 -7.50
N ILE A 53 19.02 4.56 -7.18
CA ILE A 53 17.66 4.05 -6.99
C ILE A 53 17.31 4.17 -5.53
N PHE A 54 16.46 5.15 -5.22
CA PHE A 54 15.89 5.30 -3.90
C PHE A 54 14.56 4.56 -3.81
N THR A 55 14.45 3.59 -2.91
CA THR A 55 13.16 2.98 -2.60
C THR A 55 12.56 3.68 -1.40
N LEU A 56 11.37 4.26 -1.58
CA LEU A 56 10.59 4.83 -0.49
C LEU A 56 9.83 3.70 0.24
N PRO A 57 10.21 3.34 1.48
CA PRO A 57 9.52 2.27 2.19
C PRO A 57 8.13 2.73 2.66
N ASN A 58 7.21 1.78 2.81
CA ASN A 58 5.97 2.03 3.53
C ASN A 58 6.27 2.32 5.00
N ILE A 59 5.44 3.14 5.63
CA ILE A 59 5.60 3.46 7.05
C ILE A 59 5.25 2.22 7.85
N LYS A 60 6.19 1.71 8.63
CA LYS A 60 5.92 0.58 9.50
C LYS A 60 5.05 1.03 10.66
N ILE A 61 3.82 0.52 10.76
CA ILE A 61 2.92 0.75 11.91
C ILE A 61 2.80 -0.46 12.83
N ILE A 62 3.07 -1.66 12.31
CA ILE A 62 3.13 -2.93 13.04
C ILE A 62 4.47 -3.58 12.69
N ASN A 63 5.22 -4.00 13.70
CA ASN A 63 6.46 -4.74 13.54
C ASN A 63 6.20 -6.15 12.99
N ARG A 64 7.24 -6.81 12.49
CA ARG A 64 7.12 -8.15 11.91
C ARG A 64 6.56 -9.18 12.91
N ASP A 65 6.87 -9.02 14.19
CA ASP A 65 6.37 -9.84 15.30
C ASP A 65 4.90 -9.56 15.69
N GLY A 66 4.28 -8.51 15.12
CA GLY A 66 2.91 -8.10 15.42
C GLY A 66 2.79 -6.99 16.48
N SER A 67 3.88 -6.56 17.10
CA SER A 67 3.87 -5.45 18.06
C SER A 67 3.65 -4.10 17.36
N VAL A 68 3.05 -3.12 18.07
CA VAL A 68 2.82 -1.78 17.53
C VAL A 68 4.15 -1.04 17.37
N HIS A 69 4.33 -0.39 16.22
CA HIS A 69 5.48 0.47 15.96
C HIS A 69 5.08 1.94 16.19
N ALA A 70 5.32 2.44 17.40
CA ALA A 70 4.81 3.73 17.86
C ALA A 70 5.24 4.93 17.01
N GLU A 71 6.50 4.97 16.55
CA GLU A 71 7.00 6.07 15.71
C GLU A 71 6.24 6.19 14.40
N GLY A 72 6.04 5.06 13.71
CA GLY A 72 5.28 5.02 12.47
C GLY A 72 3.80 5.31 12.68
N PHE A 73 3.22 4.85 13.80
CA PHE A 73 1.85 5.18 14.17
C PHE A 73 1.67 6.70 14.36
N ASN A 74 2.59 7.33 15.09
CA ASN A 74 2.60 8.78 15.29
C ASN A 74 2.83 9.54 13.98
N LEU A 75 3.71 9.06 13.10
CA LEU A 75 3.93 9.66 11.79
C LEU A 75 2.65 9.65 10.92
N MET A 76 1.87 8.57 10.99
CA MET A 76 0.56 8.49 10.31
C MET A 76 -0.46 9.46 10.91
N LYS A 77 -0.45 9.63 12.24
CA LYS A 77 -1.28 10.64 12.94
C LYS A 77 -0.90 12.06 12.51
N GLU A 78 0.39 12.39 12.49
CA GLU A 78 0.89 13.69 12.02
C GLU A 78 0.53 13.97 10.56
N PHE A 79 0.57 12.93 9.71
CA PHE A 79 0.18 13.05 8.31
C PHE A 79 -1.28 13.53 8.15
N ILE A 80 -2.19 13.05 9.00
CA ILE A 80 -3.59 13.51 9.01
C ILE A 80 -3.74 14.89 9.65
N GLN A 81 -3.05 15.14 10.75
CA GLN A 81 -3.09 16.43 11.44
C GLN A 81 -2.68 17.60 10.52
N LYS A 82 -1.74 17.37 9.58
CA LYS A 82 -1.34 18.36 8.57
C LYS A 82 -2.41 18.64 7.49
N ARG A 83 -3.53 17.91 7.48
CA ARG A 83 -4.59 17.98 6.46
C ARG A 83 -5.96 18.31 7.01
N MET A 84 -6.21 18.01 8.29
CA MET A 84 -7.43 18.37 8.99
C MET A 84 -7.21 18.39 10.51
N PHE A 85 -8.05 19.15 11.22
CA PHE A 85 -8.04 19.16 12.68
C PHE A 85 -8.52 17.81 13.22
N LEU A 86 -7.75 17.21 14.13
CA LEU A 86 -8.05 15.89 14.68
C LEU A 86 -9.33 15.90 15.55
N GLU A 87 -9.78 17.07 16.01
CA GLU A 87 -11.03 17.20 16.77
C GLU A 87 -12.28 16.78 15.99
N TYR A 88 -12.20 16.76 14.65
CA TYR A 88 -13.26 16.29 13.75
C TYR A 88 -13.22 14.77 13.50
N ILE A 89 -12.43 14.03 14.28
CA ILE A 89 -12.29 12.57 14.16
C ILE A 89 -12.36 12.00 15.59
N GLU A 90 -13.12 10.93 15.78
CA GLU A 90 -13.04 10.16 17.02
C GLU A 90 -11.68 9.46 17.13
N GLU A 91 -11.15 9.31 18.35
CA GLU A 91 -9.80 8.77 18.56
C GLU A 91 -9.67 7.33 18.06
N ASP A 92 -10.65 6.47 18.39
CA ASP A 92 -10.74 5.09 17.93
C ASP A 92 -10.92 4.98 16.40
N ALA A 93 -11.66 5.91 15.79
CA ALA A 93 -11.82 6.01 14.34
C ALA A 93 -10.47 6.31 13.67
N LEU A 94 -9.70 7.26 14.22
CA LEU A 94 -8.37 7.60 13.72
C LEU A 94 -7.40 6.42 13.87
N GLU A 95 -7.38 5.78 15.03
CA GLU A 95 -6.54 4.59 15.27
C GLU A 95 -6.87 3.46 14.30
N LYS A 96 -8.16 3.18 14.10
CA LYS A 96 -8.63 2.19 13.13
C LYS A 96 -8.19 2.56 11.71
N ALA A 97 -8.34 3.82 11.29
CA ALA A 97 -7.91 4.26 9.97
C ALA A 97 -6.39 4.07 9.75
N ILE A 98 -5.58 4.43 10.76
CA ILE A 98 -4.13 4.23 10.74
C ILE A 98 -3.80 2.74 10.57
N LEU A 99 -4.36 1.88 11.40
CA LEU A 99 -4.14 0.42 11.34
C LEU A 99 -4.52 -0.15 9.98
N MET A 100 -5.70 0.23 9.48
CA MET A 100 -6.22 -0.31 8.23
C MET A 100 -5.48 0.20 6.98
N SER A 101 -4.80 1.35 7.07
CA SER A 101 -3.98 1.87 5.97
C SER A 101 -2.72 1.05 5.67
N GLY A 102 -2.30 0.17 6.60
CA GLY A 102 -1.02 -0.54 6.48
C GLY A 102 0.20 0.38 6.40
N GLY A 103 0.08 1.63 6.89
CA GLY A 103 1.15 2.62 6.81
C GLY A 103 1.45 3.12 5.40
N ILE A 104 0.50 2.93 4.47
CA ILE A 104 0.57 3.48 3.12
C ILE A 104 -0.15 4.83 3.13
N LEU A 105 0.61 5.91 2.94
CA LEU A 105 0.07 7.28 2.93
C LEU A 105 -1.08 7.47 1.93
N ARG A 106 -1.00 6.81 0.77
CA ARG A 106 -2.07 6.82 -0.23
C ARG A 106 -3.35 6.17 0.30
N GLU A 107 -3.25 4.99 0.90
CA GLU A 107 -4.41 4.28 1.47
C GLU A 107 -5.02 5.08 2.61
N MET A 108 -4.19 5.64 3.50
CA MET A 108 -4.66 6.52 4.57
C MET A 108 -5.44 7.72 4.02
N GLY A 109 -4.90 8.39 2.99
CA GLY A 109 -5.60 9.49 2.32
C GLY A 109 -6.91 9.06 1.67
N THR A 110 -6.96 7.86 1.08
CA THR A 110 -8.18 7.29 0.49
C THR A 110 -9.24 7.00 1.56
N ILE A 111 -8.86 6.32 2.65
CA ILE A 111 -9.75 6.02 3.78
C ILE A 111 -10.35 7.32 4.32
N MET A 112 -9.52 8.31 4.65
CA MET A 112 -9.99 9.57 5.21
C MET A 112 -10.86 10.36 4.25
N ARG A 113 -10.53 10.37 2.95
CA ARG A 113 -11.38 11.04 1.94
C ARG A 113 -12.77 10.43 1.86
N PHE A 114 -12.88 9.09 1.85
CA PHE A 114 -14.18 8.43 1.85
C PHE A 114 -14.92 8.62 3.17
N ALA A 115 -14.20 8.62 4.29
CA ALA A 115 -14.76 8.86 5.61
C ALA A 115 -15.37 10.27 5.71
N CYS A 116 -14.64 11.31 5.29
CA CYS A 116 -15.17 12.68 5.22
C CYS A 116 -16.46 12.74 4.39
N ARG A 117 -16.46 12.12 3.20
CA ARG A 117 -17.65 12.10 2.32
C ARG A 117 -18.84 11.42 3.01
N LYS A 118 -18.62 10.27 3.66
CA LYS A 118 -19.69 9.55 4.37
C LYS A 118 -20.19 10.32 5.58
N ALA A 119 -19.30 10.92 6.38
CA ALA A 119 -19.66 11.75 7.53
C ALA A 119 -20.53 12.95 7.11
N ILE A 120 -20.17 13.64 6.02
CA ILE A 120 -20.98 14.76 5.47
C ILE A 120 -22.38 14.28 5.08
N VAL A 121 -22.49 13.16 4.36
CA VAL A 121 -23.80 12.60 3.96
C VAL A 121 -24.65 12.20 5.17
N ARG A 122 -24.01 11.67 6.21
CA ARG A 122 -24.65 11.27 7.47
C ARG A 122 -24.92 12.43 8.41
N LYS A 123 -24.42 13.63 8.11
CA LYS A 123 -24.47 14.82 8.98
C LYS A 123 -23.82 14.54 10.35
N GLU A 124 -22.70 13.83 10.36
CA GLU A 124 -21.90 13.60 11.56
C GLU A 124 -21.00 14.83 11.82
N ASP A 125 -20.94 15.29 13.07
CA ASP A 125 -20.05 16.40 13.47
C ASP A 125 -18.58 15.98 13.51
N LYS A 126 -18.32 14.68 13.71
CA LYS A 126 -17.00 14.05 13.71
C LYS A 126 -17.04 12.76 12.92
N ILE A 127 -15.92 12.40 12.28
CA ILE A 127 -15.77 11.10 11.64
C ILE A 127 -15.76 10.03 12.74
N SER A 128 -16.84 9.26 12.78
CA SER A 128 -17.02 8.21 13.78
C SER A 128 -16.32 6.90 13.42
N LEU A 129 -16.12 6.04 14.43
CA LEU A 129 -15.60 4.68 14.20
C LEU A 129 -16.48 3.92 13.20
N ARG A 130 -17.80 4.01 13.34
CA ARG A 130 -18.79 3.42 12.42
C ARG A 130 -18.61 3.91 10.98
N THR A 131 -18.23 5.17 10.79
CA THR A 131 -17.94 5.72 9.47
C THR A 131 -16.69 5.11 8.87
N ILE A 132 -15.61 4.98 9.65
CA ILE A 132 -14.39 4.30 9.21
C ILE A 132 -14.66 2.84 8.89
N GLU A 133 -15.32 2.08 9.77
CA GLU A 133 -15.65 0.67 9.52
C GLU A 133 -16.45 0.50 8.23
N SER A 134 -17.43 1.37 7.99
CA SER A 134 -18.20 1.34 6.74
C SER A 134 -17.34 1.65 5.51
N VAL A 135 -16.33 2.51 5.58
CA VAL A 135 -15.37 2.73 4.48
C VAL A 135 -14.52 1.47 4.26
N ILE A 136 -14.04 0.86 5.34
CA ILE A 136 -13.22 -0.35 5.27
C ILE A 136 -14.01 -1.51 4.67
N SER A 137 -15.28 -1.69 5.01
CA SER A 137 -16.14 -2.70 4.41
C SER A 137 -16.31 -2.49 2.89
N ASP A 138 -16.48 -1.25 2.43
CA ASP A 138 -16.58 -0.96 1.00
C ASP A 138 -15.27 -1.27 0.27
N MET A 139 -14.13 -0.87 0.84
CA MET A 139 -12.81 -1.18 0.28
C MET A 139 -12.53 -2.68 0.27
N LEU A 140 -12.90 -3.41 1.33
CA LEU A 140 -12.79 -4.86 1.40
C LEU A 140 -13.56 -5.53 0.26
N ASN A 141 -14.82 -5.15 0.05
CA ASN A 141 -15.67 -5.69 -1.00
C ASN A 141 -15.08 -5.40 -2.39
N GLU A 142 -14.55 -4.20 -2.62
CA GLU A 142 -13.90 -3.86 -3.89
C GLU A 142 -12.63 -4.68 -4.11
N HIS A 143 -11.81 -4.84 -3.06
CA HIS A 143 -10.63 -5.67 -3.14
C HIS A 143 -10.95 -7.13 -3.46
N GLN A 144 -12.02 -7.67 -2.86
CA GLN A 144 -12.43 -9.07 -2.99
C GLN A 144 -12.79 -9.44 -4.44
N LYS A 145 -13.39 -8.54 -5.21
CA LYS A 145 -13.79 -8.77 -6.61
C LYS A 145 -12.62 -9.15 -7.53
N SER A 146 -11.42 -8.69 -7.21
CA SER A 146 -10.19 -8.94 -7.99
C SER A 146 -9.38 -10.16 -7.53
N LEU A 147 -9.82 -10.86 -6.48
CA LEU A 147 -9.11 -12.02 -5.92
C LEU A 147 -9.64 -13.33 -6.51
N SER A 148 -8.73 -14.11 -7.10
CA SER A 148 -8.95 -15.48 -7.52
C SER A 148 -8.77 -16.46 -6.35
N LYS A 149 -9.16 -17.73 -6.54
CA LYS A 149 -8.95 -18.79 -5.54
C LYS A 149 -7.46 -18.95 -5.17
N ALA A 150 -6.58 -18.96 -6.18
CA ALA A 150 -5.13 -19.09 -5.97
C ALA A 150 -4.54 -17.92 -5.17
N ASP A 151 -5.12 -16.72 -5.27
CA ASP A 151 -4.65 -15.58 -4.47
C ASP A 151 -4.85 -15.80 -2.98
N TYR A 152 -5.96 -16.42 -2.57
CA TYR A 152 -6.20 -16.69 -1.15
C TYR A 152 -5.13 -17.61 -0.55
N GLU A 153 -4.65 -18.59 -1.30
CA GLU A 153 -3.60 -19.51 -0.86
C GLU A 153 -2.28 -18.76 -0.66
N ILE A 154 -1.88 -17.92 -1.63
CA ILE A 154 -0.67 -17.10 -1.53
C ILE A 154 -0.80 -16.11 -0.37
N LEU A 155 -1.92 -15.41 -0.24
CA LEU A 155 -2.13 -14.45 0.85
C LEU A 155 -2.11 -15.14 2.22
N ALA A 156 -2.72 -16.31 2.37
CA ALA A 156 -2.68 -17.08 3.61
C ALA A 156 -1.25 -17.54 3.95
N GLN A 157 -0.46 -17.92 2.95
CA GLN A 157 0.96 -18.22 3.13
C GLN A 157 1.75 -16.97 3.57
N LYS A 158 1.57 -15.84 2.89
CA LYS A 158 2.28 -14.58 3.19
C LYS A 158 1.90 -13.99 4.54
N ALA A 159 0.67 -14.18 5.00
CA ALA A 159 0.26 -13.80 6.34
C ALA A 159 1.03 -14.57 7.44
N LYS A 160 1.52 -15.78 7.12
CA LYS A 160 2.29 -16.64 8.04
C LYS A 160 3.80 -16.41 7.92
N ASP A 161 4.35 -16.52 6.72
CA ASP A 161 5.81 -16.50 6.52
C ASP A 161 6.38 -15.08 6.48
N LYS A 162 5.57 -14.10 6.05
CA LYS A 162 5.96 -12.70 5.82
C LYS A 162 7.18 -12.53 4.90
N ARG A 163 7.38 -13.47 3.97
CA ARG A 163 8.56 -13.54 3.09
C ARG A 163 8.24 -13.04 1.68
N LEU A 164 9.12 -12.19 1.18
CA LEU A 164 9.14 -11.78 -0.21
C LEU A 164 9.92 -12.79 -1.06
N GLU A 165 9.38 -13.09 -2.24
CA GLU A 165 9.99 -14.01 -3.20
C GLU A 165 9.75 -13.52 -4.64
N ARG A 166 10.58 -14.01 -5.57
CA ARG A 166 10.41 -13.71 -7.00
C ARG A 166 9.36 -14.64 -7.59
N ASP A 167 8.12 -14.24 -7.44
CA ASP A 167 6.96 -14.93 -8.00
C ASP A 167 6.12 -13.94 -8.81
N GLU A 168 5.61 -14.37 -9.96
CA GLU A 168 4.81 -13.52 -10.85
C GLU A 168 3.50 -13.11 -10.20
N ARG A 169 2.84 -14.05 -9.53
CA ARG A 169 1.57 -13.78 -8.88
C ARG A 169 1.74 -12.89 -7.66
N LEU A 170 2.78 -13.10 -6.86
CA LEU A 170 3.12 -12.21 -5.74
C LEU A 170 3.42 -10.78 -6.21
N ARG A 171 4.09 -10.63 -7.37
CA ARG A 171 4.33 -9.32 -7.99
C ARG A 171 3.03 -8.62 -8.34
N ASP A 172 2.04 -9.32 -8.89
CA ASP A 172 0.71 -8.75 -9.14
C ASP A 172 0.00 -8.35 -7.83
N LEU A 173 0.10 -9.18 -6.79
CA LEU A 173 -0.47 -8.88 -5.48
C LEU A 173 0.21 -7.66 -4.81
N LEU A 174 1.52 -7.48 -4.99
CA LEU A 174 2.24 -6.27 -4.58
C LEU A 174 1.80 -5.05 -5.39
N HIS A 175 1.65 -5.20 -6.71
CA HIS A 175 1.23 -4.10 -7.60
C HIS A 175 -0.14 -3.55 -7.21
N ASN A 176 -1.05 -4.45 -6.83
CA ASN A 176 -2.45 -4.14 -6.50
C ASN A 176 -2.70 -3.98 -5.00
N LEU A 177 -1.63 -3.77 -4.20
CA LEU A 177 -1.69 -3.54 -2.76
C LEU A 177 -2.47 -4.62 -1.97
N LYS A 178 -2.45 -5.87 -2.44
CA LYS A 178 -2.96 -7.03 -1.68
C LYS A 178 -1.91 -7.52 -0.67
N VAL A 179 -0.64 -7.42 -1.06
CA VAL A 179 0.53 -7.61 -0.21
C VAL A 179 1.29 -6.29 -0.13
N LEU A 180 1.78 -5.95 1.05
CA LEU A 180 2.51 -4.71 1.32
C LEU A 180 3.95 -5.04 1.71
N GLU A 181 4.94 -4.39 1.08
CA GLU A 181 6.36 -4.50 1.45
C GLU A 181 6.73 -3.46 2.51
N TYR A 182 7.56 -3.87 3.46
CA TYR A 182 8.19 -3.01 4.46
C TYR A 182 9.69 -3.27 4.50
N ARG A 183 10.49 -2.26 4.87
CA ARG A 183 11.95 -2.35 4.97
C ARG A 183 12.42 -1.84 6.33
N ASN A 184 12.88 -2.73 7.20
CA ASN A 184 13.62 -2.36 8.42
C ASN A 184 14.77 -3.35 8.56
N ASP A 185 15.94 -2.97 8.03
CA ASP A 185 17.17 -3.77 7.88
C ASP A 185 17.05 -4.96 6.92
N GLU A 186 15.94 -5.69 6.94
CA GLU A 186 15.54 -6.68 5.93
C GLU A 186 14.17 -6.33 5.32
N SER A 187 13.98 -6.64 4.04
CA SER A 187 12.69 -6.54 3.37
C SER A 187 11.77 -7.69 3.80
N TRP A 188 10.55 -7.37 4.18
CA TRP A 188 9.51 -8.33 4.49
C TRP A 188 8.16 -7.85 3.95
N CYS A 189 7.14 -8.71 3.99
CA CYS A 189 5.80 -8.34 3.57
C CYS A 189 4.72 -8.82 4.52
N ASP A 190 3.55 -8.20 4.44
CA ASP A 190 2.33 -8.71 5.07
C ASP A 190 1.14 -8.50 4.12
N VAL A 191 0.06 -9.23 4.39
CA VAL A 191 -1.21 -9.02 3.71
C VAL A 191 -1.77 -7.65 4.11
N ASN A 192 -2.32 -6.93 3.14
CA ASN A 192 -2.96 -5.64 3.40
C ASN A 192 -4.02 -5.80 4.51
N PRO A 193 -3.97 -5.00 5.58
CA PRO A 193 -4.89 -5.10 6.71
C PRO A 193 -6.37 -5.13 6.31
N ILE A 194 -6.75 -4.43 5.23
CA ILE A 194 -8.14 -4.39 4.71
C ILE A 194 -8.62 -5.80 4.38
N ILE A 195 -7.81 -6.59 3.68
CA ILE A 195 -8.21 -7.93 3.20
C ILE A 195 -7.72 -9.07 4.11
N LYS A 196 -6.88 -8.76 5.09
CA LYS A 196 -6.33 -9.75 6.03
C LYS A 196 -7.41 -10.60 6.75
N PRO A 197 -8.60 -10.08 7.10
CA PRO A 197 -9.68 -10.91 7.63
C PRO A 197 -10.12 -12.03 6.70
N LEU A 198 -10.07 -11.86 5.37
CA LEU A 198 -10.54 -12.87 4.42
C LEU A 198 -9.68 -14.13 4.41
N VAL A 199 -8.42 -14.00 4.80
CA VAL A 199 -7.41 -15.09 4.73
C VAL A 199 -7.18 -15.75 6.08
N ILE A 200 -7.51 -15.07 7.17
CA ILE A 200 -7.44 -15.63 8.53
C ILE A 200 -8.73 -16.38 8.90
N ILE A 201 -9.89 -15.97 8.36
CA ILE A 201 -11.21 -16.48 8.76
C ILE A 201 -11.69 -17.67 7.89
N LYS A 202 -11.01 -18.00 6.79
CA LYS A 202 -11.33 -19.20 5.98
C LYS A 202 -10.36 -20.36 6.25
N PRO A 203 -10.65 -21.28 7.18
CA PRO A 203 -10.52 -22.68 6.84
C PRO A 203 -11.61 -22.94 5.80
N LEU A 204 -11.24 -23.09 4.53
CA LEU A 204 -12.18 -23.57 3.51
C LEU A 204 -12.71 -24.92 3.99
N VAL A 205 -14.00 -24.96 4.33
CA VAL A 205 -14.76 -26.20 4.31
C VAL A 205 -14.60 -26.73 2.89
N VAL A 206 -13.98 -27.89 2.77
CA VAL A 206 -13.96 -28.70 1.56
C VAL A 206 -15.36 -29.30 1.50
N GLU A 207 -16.22 -28.78 0.63
CA GLU A 207 -17.37 -29.56 0.16
C GLU A 207 -16.86 -30.42 -1.01
N GLU A 208 -16.88 -31.73 -0.78
CA GLU A 208 -16.65 -32.80 -1.76
C GLU A 208 -17.78 -32.88 -2.79
#